data_AF-A0A804K5L5-F1
#
_entry.id   AF-A0A804K5L5-F1
#
_cell.length_a   1.000
_cell.length_b   1.000
_cell.length_c   1.000
_cell.angle_alpha   90.00
_cell.angle_beta   90.00
_cell.angle_gamma   90.00
#
_symmetry.space_group_name_H-M   'P 1'
#
loop_
_entity.id
_entity.type
_entity.pdbx_description
1 polymer ?
#
loop_
_entity_poly.entity_id
_entity_poly.type
_entity_poly.pdbx_seq_one_letter_code
_entity_poly.pdbx_strand_id
1 'polypeptide(L)'
;MAMENDRRTAGVEEDESDEALEFLLEASKTPGGRAHLASTGALAAALRRVSSDTSSALLPSLRLVRNLCAGDAVHQDAFVELGGPDRIASVLLSTPPASPDVARVALQAIGNLACGGEAQRSAVWARFFPSLFLAAARYRDPAVCDPLCMVLDTCCSSEGGHRRLAELCETKTGLPIILEIVTTACRAGHQEEWLDWLLCKVCIEEAYLSRLFQGLASPSTDNSIDAQCRYSFFTREQAFLLGMLSEYLSNRPKDVSMISSPFALEVLKVLDIASAIVDFSSRGSSDVPTGFPAIDVLGYSLTILRHICAWENDIAHATEAPVDLLLSAGLLQLLLHLLGELEPPAIIRKSMTNADHFIQSSTALKVCPYKGFRRDLVSIIGNCLHGRKQVQVEIRQQNAIPLLLQQCVVDEDNPFLREWGLWSMRNLLEGNPENQHEVAQLQLQEPVNTPEIAGIGLRVEIDEKTGHPKLVNIV
;
A
#
# COMPACT_ATOMS: atom_id res chain seq x y z
N MET A 1 47.97 0.66 46.81
CA MET A 1 48.87 1.31 45.84
C MET A 1 48.89 0.61 44.49
N ALA A 2 49.13 -0.71 44.37
CA ALA A 2 49.08 -1.41 43.07
C ALA A 2 47.68 -1.38 42.40
N MET A 3 46.60 -1.65 43.14
CA MET A 3 45.21 -1.61 42.62
C MET A 3 44.69 -0.21 42.26
N GLU A 4 45.37 0.85 42.71
CA GLU A 4 44.95 2.24 42.49
C GLU A 4 45.70 2.88 41.31
N ASN A 5 46.88 2.33 40.99
CA ASN A 5 47.60 2.62 39.76
C ASN A 5 46.92 1.94 38.56
N ASP A 6 46.50 0.68 38.69
CA ASP A 6 45.77 -0.06 37.64
C ASP A 6 44.45 0.60 37.24
N ARG A 7 43.72 1.18 38.20
CA ARG A 7 42.47 1.92 37.90
C ARG A 7 42.71 3.26 37.22
N ARG A 8 43.85 3.92 37.47
CA ARG A 8 44.22 5.17 36.79
C ARG A 8 44.76 4.94 35.40
N THR A 9 45.55 3.88 35.18
CA THR A 9 46.01 3.50 33.84
C THR A 9 44.87 2.98 32.96
N ALA A 10 43.97 2.16 33.51
CA ALA A 10 42.77 1.73 32.77
C ALA A 10 41.88 2.91 32.36
N GLY A 11 41.70 3.91 33.25
CA GLY A 11 40.92 5.10 32.94
C GLY A 11 41.57 6.04 31.91
N VAL A 12 42.90 6.06 31.79
CA VAL A 12 43.61 6.86 30.76
C VAL A 12 43.63 6.13 29.41
N GLU A 13 43.77 4.79 29.41
CA GLU A 13 43.69 3.98 28.18
C GLU A 13 42.28 3.97 27.57
N GLU A 14 41.23 4.02 28.40
CA GLU A 14 39.84 4.18 27.95
C GLU A 14 39.60 5.57 27.32
N ASP A 15 40.08 6.65 27.94
CA ASP A 15 39.91 8.04 27.48
C ASP A 15 40.66 8.29 26.14
N GLU A 16 41.89 7.79 26.01
CA GLU A 16 42.66 7.85 24.75
C GLU A 16 42.01 7.00 23.64
N SER A 17 41.36 5.89 23.99
CA SER A 17 40.64 5.04 23.02
C SER A 17 39.35 5.72 22.53
N ASP A 18 38.66 6.48 23.38
CA ASP A 18 37.43 7.19 23.04
C ASP A 18 37.71 8.43 22.17
N GLU A 19 38.75 9.23 22.47
CA GLU A 19 39.17 10.35 21.62
C GLU A 19 39.58 9.89 20.21
N ALA A 20 40.32 8.78 20.12
CA ALA A 20 40.70 8.19 18.84
C ALA A 20 39.48 7.72 18.03
N LEU A 21 38.44 7.19 18.71
CA LEU A 21 37.21 6.74 18.07
C LEU A 21 36.38 7.91 17.52
N GLU A 22 36.33 9.03 18.25
CA GLU A 22 35.68 10.27 17.78
C GLU A 22 36.36 10.82 16.53
N PHE A 23 37.70 10.87 16.50
CA PHE A 23 38.44 11.30 15.32
C PHE A 23 38.13 10.44 14.09
N LEU A 24 38.11 9.11 14.26
CA LEU A 24 37.77 8.18 13.19
C LEU A 24 36.32 8.37 12.71
N LEU A 25 35.39 8.62 13.65
CA LEU A 25 33.98 8.90 13.32
C LEU A 25 33.85 10.15 12.47
N GLU A 26 34.51 11.26 12.84
CA GLU A 26 34.48 12.50 12.05
C GLU A 26 35.07 12.30 10.65
N ALA A 27 36.22 11.63 10.54
CA ALA A 27 36.84 11.35 9.25
C ALA A 27 35.95 10.49 8.35
N SER A 28 35.25 9.49 8.91
CA SER A 28 34.40 8.55 8.15
C SER A 28 33.15 9.18 7.51
N LYS A 29 32.76 10.40 7.91
CA LYS A 29 31.56 11.09 7.38
C LYS A 29 31.69 11.45 5.90
N THR A 30 32.91 11.64 5.39
CA THR A 30 33.14 12.07 4.01
C THR A 30 33.67 10.92 3.15
N PRO A 31 33.37 10.88 1.84
CA PRO A 31 33.94 9.86 0.94
C PRO A 31 35.47 9.85 0.94
N GLY A 32 36.11 11.02 0.95
CA GLY A 32 37.59 11.13 0.98
C GLY A 32 38.20 10.60 2.28
N GLY A 33 37.56 10.85 3.41
CA GLY A 33 38.01 10.31 4.69
C GLY A 33 37.84 8.79 4.79
N ARG A 34 36.78 8.22 4.23
CA ARG A 34 36.63 6.75 4.10
C ARG A 34 37.76 6.15 3.27
N ALA A 35 38.01 6.69 2.09
CA ALA A 35 39.10 6.21 1.23
C ALA A 35 40.47 6.26 1.94
N HIS A 36 40.74 7.30 2.73
CA HIS A 36 41.98 7.39 3.53
C HIS A 36 42.04 6.26 4.58
N LEU A 37 40.95 6.04 5.30
CA LEU A 37 40.83 5.01 6.34
C LEU A 37 40.83 3.56 5.82
N ALA A 38 40.67 3.34 4.51
CA ALA A 38 40.77 2.00 3.91
C ALA A 38 42.17 1.37 4.12
N SER A 39 43.21 2.20 4.11
CA SER A 39 44.60 1.75 4.27
C SER A 39 45.08 1.67 5.73
N THR A 40 44.29 2.14 6.69
CA THR A 40 44.73 2.27 8.10
C THR A 40 44.30 1.09 8.99
N GLY A 41 43.53 0.15 8.46
CA GLY A 41 42.97 -0.96 9.24
C GLY A 41 41.84 -0.53 10.19
N ALA A 42 41.28 0.67 10.03
CA ALA A 42 40.24 1.22 10.89
C ALA A 42 39.01 0.31 10.99
N LEU A 43 38.59 -0.30 9.88
CA LEU A 43 37.46 -1.24 9.85
C LEU A 43 37.72 -2.48 10.72
N ALA A 44 38.92 -3.08 10.60
CA ALA A 44 39.28 -4.24 11.39
C ALA A 44 39.35 -3.91 12.90
N ALA A 45 39.88 -2.74 13.24
CA ALA A 45 39.89 -2.27 14.63
C ALA A 45 38.47 -2.06 15.18
N ALA A 46 37.59 -1.44 14.40
CA ALA A 46 36.20 -1.21 14.80
C ALA A 46 35.41 -2.52 14.94
N LEU A 47 35.55 -3.45 13.99
CA LEU A 47 34.89 -4.77 14.06
C LEU A 47 35.37 -5.62 15.26
N ARG A 48 36.65 -5.51 15.65
CA ARG A 48 37.13 -6.17 16.88
C ARG A 48 36.43 -5.64 18.12
N ARG A 49 36.30 -4.32 18.25
CA ARG A 49 35.58 -3.69 19.38
C ARG A 49 34.12 -4.12 19.43
N VAL A 50 33.44 -4.18 18.29
CA VAL A 50 32.05 -4.65 18.19
C VAL A 50 31.87 -6.09 18.72
N SER A 51 32.89 -6.94 18.62
CA SER A 51 32.81 -8.34 19.10
C SER A 51 33.19 -8.53 20.57
N SER A 52 33.93 -7.59 21.16
CA SER A 52 34.50 -7.73 22.50
C SER A 52 33.77 -6.91 23.56
N ASP A 53 32.96 -5.94 23.16
CA ASP A 53 32.59 -4.83 24.02
C ASP A 53 31.09 -4.73 24.32
N THR A 54 30.75 -4.73 25.61
CA THR A 54 29.40 -4.46 26.13
C THR A 54 29.29 -3.06 26.78
N SER A 55 30.32 -2.22 26.60
CA SER A 55 30.44 -0.89 27.20
C SER A 55 29.83 0.23 26.35
N SER A 56 30.04 1.49 26.78
CA SER A 56 29.67 2.73 26.09
C SER A 56 30.24 2.86 24.68
N ALA A 57 31.33 2.16 24.35
CA ALA A 57 32.02 2.29 23.06
C ALA A 57 31.43 1.40 21.93
N LEU A 58 30.49 0.49 22.25
CA LEU A 58 29.83 -0.38 21.24
C LEU A 58 29.08 0.43 20.18
N LEU A 59 28.25 1.39 20.60
CA LEU A 59 27.44 2.18 19.68
C LEU A 59 28.29 3.12 18.79
N PRO A 60 29.28 3.86 19.32
CA PRO A 60 30.25 4.60 18.51
C PRO A 60 31.01 3.69 17.52
N SER A 61 31.43 2.49 17.93
CA SER A 61 32.12 1.54 17.04
C SER A 61 31.21 1.06 15.90
N LEU A 62 29.94 0.74 16.18
CA LEU A 62 28.96 0.40 15.16
C LEU A 62 28.68 1.56 14.19
N ARG A 63 28.62 2.79 14.68
CA ARG A 63 28.47 3.99 13.84
C ARG A 63 29.66 4.16 12.90
N LEU A 64 30.87 3.92 13.39
CA LEU A 64 32.08 3.97 12.56
C LEU A 64 32.03 2.90 11.47
N VAL A 65 31.72 1.65 11.85
CA VAL A 65 31.56 0.53 10.90
C VAL A 65 30.52 0.86 9.83
N ARG A 66 29.34 1.34 10.24
CA ARG A 66 28.27 1.77 9.32
C ARG A 66 28.77 2.84 8.35
N ASN A 67 29.47 3.86 8.84
CA ASN A 67 29.97 4.95 8.01
C ASN A 67 30.99 4.44 6.99
N LEU A 68 31.97 3.63 7.42
CA LEU A 68 33.01 3.08 6.53
C LEU A 68 32.40 2.29 5.36
N CYS A 69 31.33 1.52 5.59
CA CYS A 69 30.66 0.78 4.52
C CYS A 69 29.73 1.61 3.63
N ALA A 70 29.60 2.93 3.84
CA ALA A 70 28.69 3.78 3.08
C ALA A 70 29.26 4.11 1.69
N GLY A 71 28.97 3.25 0.71
CA GLY A 71 29.32 3.46 -0.70
C GLY A 71 30.82 3.36 -1.00
N ASP A 72 31.58 2.63 -0.19
CA ASP A 72 32.99 2.34 -0.40
C ASP A 72 33.20 0.83 -0.59
N ALA A 73 33.50 0.42 -1.82
CA ALA A 73 33.64 -0.98 -2.18
C ALA A 73 34.77 -1.68 -1.43
N VAL A 74 35.88 -0.98 -1.16
CA VAL A 74 37.05 -1.55 -0.45
C VAL A 74 36.66 -1.92 0.97
N HIS A 75 35.93 -1.05 1.66
CA HIS A 75 35.42 -1.36 2.99
C HIS A 75 34.34 -2.43 2.98
N GLN A 76 33.46 -2.45 1.98
CA GLN A 76 32.41 -3.45 1.86
C GLN A 76 32.98 -4.87 1.61
N ASP A 77 33.99 -5.00 0.75
CA ASP A 77 34.69 -6.26 0.53
C ASP A 77 35.44 -6.71 1.80
N ALA A 78 36.25 -5.81 2.38
CA ALA A 78 36.99 -6.09 3.61
C ALA A 78 36.08 -6.46 4.78
N PHE A 79 34.88 -5.89 4.88
CA PHE A 79 33.91 -6.23 5.92
C PHE A 79 33.53 -7.70 5.86
N VAL A 80 33.29 -8.26 4.67
CA VAL A 80 32.95 -9.67 4.49
C VAL A 80 34.16 -10.54 4.86
N GLU A 81 35.35 -10.21 4.36
CA GLU A 81 36.59 -10.95 4.63
C GLU A 81 36.92 -11.02 6.13
N LEU A 82 36.60 -9.96 6.89
CA LEU A 82 36.85 -9.87 8.33
C LEU A 82 35.76 -10.55 9.19
N GLY A 83 34.82 -11.27 8.56
CA GLY A 83 33.69 -11.93 9.23
C GLY A 83 32.69 -10.95 9.83
N GLY A 84 32.57 -9.76 9.25
CA GLY A 84 31.71 -8.70 9.77
C GLY A 84 30.24 -9.12 9.97
N PRO A 85 29.60 -9.88 9.05
CA PRO A 85 28.21 -10.33 9.24
C PRO A 85 28.04 -11.16 10.53
N ASP A 86 28.99 -12.04 10.86
CA ASP A 86 28.97 -12.82 12.09
C ASP A 86 29.13 -11.97 13.35
N ARG A 87 29.99 -10.94 13.27
CA ARG A 87 30.22 -10.01 14.38
C ARG A 87 28.99 -9.16 14.66
N ILE A 88 28.34 -8.62 13.63
CA ILE A 88 27.06 -7.89 13.80
C ILE A 88 25.97 -8.83 14.31
N ALA A 89 25.91 -10.05 13.79
CA ALA A 89 24.98 -11.07 14.29
C ALA A 89 25.17 -11.36 15.79
N SER A 90 26.41 -11.41 16.29
CA SER A 90 26.65 -11.60 17.72
C SER A 90 26.11 -10.46 18.59
N VAL A 91 26.10 -9.23 18.08
CA VAL A 91 25.50 -8.08 18.78
C VAL A 91 23.98 -8.25 18.85
N LEU A 92 23.32 -8.62 17.75
CA LEU A 92 21.88 -8.80 17.71
C LEU A 92 21.40 -10.01 18.54
N LEU A 93 22.25 -11.03 18.71
CA LEU A 93 21.99 -12.22 19.53
C LEU A 93 22.46 -12.09 20.98
N SER A 94 22.92 -10.90 21.40
CA SER A 94 23.34 -10.67 22.78
C SER A 94 22.22 -11.00 23.78
N THR A 95 22.62 -11.46 24.96
CA THR A 95 21.71 -11.71 26.08
C THR A 95 22.18 -10.89 27.29
N PRO A 96 21.40 -9.90 27.76
CA PRO A 96 20.08 -9.48 27.26
C PRO A 96 20.14 -8.91 25.83
N PRO A 97 19.00 -8.86 25.09
CA PRO A 97 18.95 -8.28 23.76
C PRO A 97 19.51 -6.86 23.72
N ALA A 98 20.17 -6.52 22.61
CA ALA A 98 20.68 -5.17 22.38
C ALA A 98 19.57 -4.11 22.50
N SER A 99 19.93 -2.86 22.79
CA SER A 99 18.96 -1.78 22.75
C SER A 99 18.48 -1.53 21.30
N PRO A 100 17.27 -0.98 21.10
CA PRO A 100 16.78 -0.63 19.76
C PRO A 100 17.75 0.27 18.98
N ASP A 101 18.44 1.20 19.65
CA ASP A 101 19.46 2.04 19.02
C ASP A 101 20.67 1.26 18.50
N VAL A 102 21.15 0.29 19.27
CA VAL A 102 22.24 -0.59 18.84
C VAL A 102 21.78 -1.48 17.69
N ALA A 103 20.60 -2.08 17.78
CA ALA A 103 20.03 -2.91 16.73
C ALA A 103 19.81 -2.14 15.42
N ARG A 104 19.30 -0.91 15.51
CA ARG A 104 19.14 0.01 14.39
C ARG A 104 20.47 0.31 13.69
N VAL A 105 21.49 0.73 14.43
CA VAL A 105 22.80 1.06 13.81
C VAL A 105 23.48 -0.18 13.24
N ALA A 106 23.33 -1.33 13.90
CA ALA A 106 23.79 -2.62 13.39
C ALA A 106 23.13 -2.98 12.05
N LEU A 107 21.81 -2.85 11.93
CA LEU A 107 21.09 -3.09 10.68
C LEU A 107 21.44 -2.06 9.60
N GLN A 108 21.65 -0.78 9.95
CA GLN A 108 22.14 0.22 9.01
C GLN A 108 23.52 -0.15 8.45
N ALA A 109 24.43 -0.70 9.27
CA ALA A 109 25.73 -1.18 8.80
C ALA A 109 25.58 -2.35 7.81
N ILE A 110 24.66 -3.28 8.09
CA ILE A 110 24.33 -4.39 7.19
C ILE A 110 23.67 -3.90 5.90
N GLY A 111 22.82 -2.87 5.95
CA GLY A 111 22.23 -2.25 4.78
C GLY A 111 23.28 -1.63 3.87
N ASN A 112 24.18 -0.84 4.46
CA ASN A 112 25.32 -0.26 3.74
C ASN A 112 26.23 -1.33 3.13
N LEU A 113 26.44 -2.46 3.82
CA LEU A 113 27.16 -3.60 3.27
C LEU A 113 26.44 -4.18 2.05
N ALA A 114 25.12 -4.44 2.16
CA ALA A 114 24.30 -5.02 1.09
C ALA A 114 24.27 -4.16 -0.19
N CYS A 115 24.54 -2.86 -0.09
CA CYS A 115 24.70 -1.97 -1.24
C CYS A 115 25.96 -2.24 -2.07
N GLY A 116 26.93 -3.02 -1.57
CA GLY A 116 28.22 -3.26 -2.25
C GLY A 116 28.19 -4.18 -3.46
N GLY A 117 27.16 -5.02 -3.58
CA GLY A 117 27.02 -5.94 -4.71
C GLY A 117 26.47 -7.31 -4.30
N GLU A 118 26.41 -8.24 -5.25
CA GLU A 118 25.78 -9.54 -5.02
C GLU A 118 26.52 -10.41 -4.02
N ALA A 119 27.87 -10.35 -3.99
CA ALA A 119 28.67 -11.06 -3.01
C ALA A 119 28.29 -10.64 -1.57
N GLN A 120 28.16 -9.33 -1.33
CA GLN A 120 27.75 -8.78 -0.04
C GLN A 120 26.32 -9.18 0.32
N ARG A 121 25.36 -9.04 -0.60
CA ARG A 121 23.96 -9.44 -0.35
C ARG A 121 23.84 -10.93 -0.07
N SER A 122 24.59 -11.77 -0.79
CA SER A 122 24.65 -13.21 -0.54
C SER A 122 25.24 -13.54 0.84
N ALA A 123 26.30 -12.84 1.25
CA ALA A 123 26.88 -13.01 2.59
C ALA A 123 25.92 -12.58 3.71
N VAL A 124 25.24 -11.44 3.53
CA VAL A 124 24.19 -10.97 4.46
C VAL A 124 23.06 -12.00 4.56
N TRP A 125 22.52 -12.42 3.42
CA TRP A 125 21.40 -13.36 3.38
C TRP A 125 21.74 -14.71 4.01
N ALA A 126 22.89 -15.28 3.66
CA ALA A 126 23.36 -16.56 4.20
C ALA A 126 23.50 -16.52 5.73
N ARG A 127 23.85 -15.35 6.30
CA ARG A 127 24.05 -15.23 7.74
C ARG A 127 22.78 -14.86 8.51
N PHE A 128 21.93 -13.99 7.94
CA PHE A 128 20.80 -13.39 8.64
C PHE A 128 19.47 -14.12 8.41
N PHE A 129 19.28 -14.70 7.23
CA PHE A 129 18.02 -15.35 6.91
C PHE A 129 17.94 -16.77 7.52
N PRO A 130 16.80 -17.19 8.09
CA PRO A 130 15.63 -16.38 8.45
C PRO A 130 15.70 -15.81 9.88
N SER A 131 16.48 -16.44 10.77
CA SER A 131 16.34 -16.30 12.22
C SER A 131 16.71 -14.92 12.76
N LEU A 132 17.76 -14.29 12.24
CA LEU A 132 18.17 -12.97 12.69
C LEU A 132 17.26 -11.87 12.18
N PHE A 133 16.78 -11.98 10.94
CA PHE A 133 15.79 -11.04 10.42
C PHE A 133 14.49 -11.12 11.22
N LEU A 134 14.06 -12.33 11.60
CA LEU A 134 12.89 -12.49 12.47
C LEU A 134 13.14 -11.93 13.87
N ALA A 135 14.33 -12.15 14.44
CA ALA A 135 14.71 -11.56 15.73
C ALA A 135 14.71 -10.03 15.68
N ALA A 136 15.23 -9.44 14.60
CA ALA A 136 15.21 -8.00 14.35
C ALA A 136 13.77 -7.46 14.22
N ALA A 137 12.91 -8.13 13.45
CA ALA A 137 11.50 -7.74 13.30
C ALA A 137 10.75 -7.75 14.65
N ARG A 138 11.13 -8.66 15.56
CA ARG A 138 10.53 -8.80 16.90
C ARG A 138 10.94 -7.72 17.90
N TYR A 139 11.82 -6.78 17.54
CA TYR A 139 12.03 -5.57 18.34
C TYR A 139 10.75 -4.72 18.42
N ARG A 140 9.90 -4.78 17.39
CA ARG A 140 8.65 -4.01 17.30
C ARG A 140 8.84 -2.52 17.53
N ASP A 141 9.95 -2.00 17.03
CA ASP A 141 10.35 -0.61 17.10
C ASP A 141 10.51 -0.06 15.68
N PRO A 142 9.77 1.01 15.30
CA PRO A 142 9.87 1.62 13.96
C PRO A 142 11.31 1.94 13.54
N ALA A 143 12.13 2.42 14.47
CA ALA A 143 13.50 2.81 14.20
C ALA A 143 14.39 1.60 13.85
N VAL A 144 13.99 0.39 14.24
CA VAL A 144 14.63 -0.88 13.85
C VAL A 144 14.00 -1.46 12.59
N CYS A 145 12.68 -1.31 12.43
CA CYS A 145 11.95 -1.78 11.25
C CYS A 145 12.43 -1.09 9.96
N ASP A 146 12.63 0.23 9.95
CA ASP A 146 13.05 0.96 8.75
C ASP A 146 14.37 0.42 8.15
N PRO A 147 15.48 0.29 8.90
CA PRO A 147 16.70 -0.29 8.35
C PRO A 147 16.58 -1.80 8.08
N LEU A 148 15.68 -2.53 8.76
CA LEU A 148 15.40 -3.91 8.40
C LEU A 148 14.74 -4.01 7.01
N CYS A 149 13.74 -3.16 6.74
CA CYS A 149 13.11 -3.05 5.42
C CYS A 149 14.14 -2.71 4.35
N MET A 150 15.02 -1.73 4.61
CA MET A 150 16.12 -1.39 3.70
C MET A 150 17.01 -2.59 3.38
N VAL A 151 17.43 -3.36 4.38
CA VAL A 151 18.28 -4.55 4.17
C VAL A 151 17.56 -5.61 3.33
N LEU A 152 16.29 -5.91 3.67
CA LEU A 152 15.49 -6.89 2.95
C LEU A 152 15.26 -6.45 1.51
N ASP A 153 14.84 -5.20 1.30
CA ASP A 153 14.61 -4.62 -0.02
C ASP A 153 15.87 -4.65 -0.88
N THR A 154 17.01 -4.23 -0.32
CA THR A 154 18.31 -4.21 -1.01
C THR A 154 18.77 -5.61 -1.37
N CYS A 155 18.63 -6.59 -0.46
CA CYS A 155 18.98 -7.98 -0.75
C CYS A 155 18.03 -8.59 -1.79
N CYS A 156 16.73 -8.31 -1.72
CA CYS A 156 15.77 -8.83 -2.69
C CYS A 156 15.84 -8.13 -4.05
N SER A 157 16.69 -7.10 -4.22
CA SER A 157 16.90 -6.41 -5.48
C SER A 157 17.98 -7.09 -6.34
N SER A 158 17.86 -6.97 -7.68
CA SER A 158 18.86 -7.37 -8.71
C SER A 158 19.13 -8.88 -8.87
N GLU A 159 20.29 -9.25 -9.44
CA GLU A 159 20.68 -10.64 -9.74
C GLU A 159 20.67 -11.51 -8.47
N GLY A 160 19.92 -12.61 -8.48
CA GLY A 160 19.71 -13.46 -7.29
C GLY A 160 18.64 -12.95 -6.30
N GLY A 161 18.16 -11.71 -6.47
CA GLY A 161 17.11 -11.10 -5.66
C GLY A 161 15.78 -11.87 -5.70
N HIS A 162 15.36 -12.32 -6.89
CA HIS A 162 14.13 -13.12 -7.05
C HIS A 162 14.11 -14.38 -6.18
N ARG A 163 15.25 -15.09 -6.06
CA ARG A 163 15.36 -16.28 -5.20
C ARG A 163 15.18 -15.90 -3.72
N ARG A 164 15.88 -14.86 -3.27
CA ARG A 164 15.78 -14.37 -1.89
C ARG A 164 14.37 -13.86 -1.57
N LEU A 165 13.72 -13.20 -2.51
CA LEU A 165 12.34 -12.77 -2.36
C LEU A 165 11.38 -13.96 -2.26
N ALA A 166 11.57 -15.00 -3.09
CA ALA A 166 10.79 -16.23 -2.97
C ALA A 166 10.99 -16.93 -1.61
N GLU A 167 12.23 -16.94 -1.09
CA GLU A 167 12.55 -17.42 0.27
C GLU A 167 11.86 -16.54 1.34
N LEU A 168 11.89 -15.22 1.19
CA LEU A 168 11.24 -14.26 2.09
C LEU A 168 9.70 -14.40 2.09
N CYS A 169 9.12 -14.79 0.97
CA CYS A 169 7.68 -15.02 0.82
C CYS A 169 7.27 -16.49 1.08
N GLU A 170 8.19 -17.33 1.55
CA GLU A 170 7.90 -18.71 1.97
C GLU A 170 7.19 -18.71 3.33
N THR A 171 6.10 -19.46 3.44
CA THR A 171 5.13 -19.35 4.54
C THR A 171 5.71 -19.64 5.93
N LYS A 172 6.67 -20.57 6.06
CA LYS A 172 7.15 -21.03 7.37
C LYS A 172 8.35 -20.26 7.88
N THR A 173 9.22 -19.80 6.99
CA THR A 173 10.53 -19.25 7.34
C THR A 173 10.59 -17.75 7.09
N GLY A 174 10.31 -17.30 5.86
CA GLY A 174 10.44 -15.90 5.47
C GLY A 174 9.24 -15.04 5.85
N LEU A 175 8.03 -15.50 5.54
CA LEU A 175 6.80 -14.71 5.68
C LEU A 175 6.58 -14.15 7.09
N PRO A 176 6.89 -14.87 8.20
CA PRO A 176 6.79 -14.31 9.55
C PRO A 176 7.59 -13.02 9.76
N ILE A 177 8.67 -12.80 9.02
CA ILE A 177 9.47 -11.58 9.08
C ILE A 177 8.65 -10.39 8.57
N ILE A 178 8.07 -10.52 7.36
CA ILE A 178 7.24 -9.46 6.77
C ILE A 178 5.98 -9.22 7.63
N LEU A 179 5.37 -10.28 8.17
CA LEU A 179 4.20 -10.16 9.04
C LEU A 179 4.50 -9.35 10.31
N GLU A 180 5.62 -9.60 10.99
CA GLU A 180 6.02 -8.80 12.17
C GLU A 180 6.35 -7.34 11.80
N ILE A 181 6.98 -7.10 10.64
CA ILE A 181 7.25 -5.75 10.12
C ILE A 181 5.94 -4.99 9.88
N VAL A 182 5.00 -5.55 9.12
CA VAL A 182 3.72 -4.92 8.82
C VAL A 182 2.90 -4.71 10.10
N THR A 183 2.93 -5.67 11.01
CA THR A 183 2.25 -5.54 12.32
C THR A 183 2.83 -4.40 13.15
N THR A 184 4.16 -4.23 13.13
CA THR A 184 4.82 -3.14 13.85
C THR A 184 4.48 -1.79 13.22
N ALA A 185 4.60 -1.67 11.90
CA ALA A 185 4.29 -0.45 11.17
C ALA A 185 2.82 -0.04 11.33
N CYS A 186 1.88 -1.01 11.31
CA CYS A 186 0.46 -0.75 11.55
C CYS A 186 0.18 -0.15 12.94
N ARG A 187 1.00 -0.48 13.95
CA ARG A 187 0.78 -0.05 15.35
C ARG A 187 1.54 1.21 15.73
N ALA A 188 2.75 1.36 15.22
CA ALA A 188 3.68 2.39 15.65
C ALA A 188 4.11 3.34 14.50
N GLY A 189 3.62 3.11 13.29
CA GLY A 189 4.04 3.83 12.08
C GLY A 189 5.38 3.36 11.53
N HIS A 190 5.76 3.93 10.39
CA HIS A 190 7.09 3.86 9.80
C HIS A 190 7.50 5.30 9.39
N GLN A 191 8.79 5.58 9.30
CA GLN A 191 9.28 6.94 9.01
C GLN A 191 9.84 7.07 7.59
N GLU A 192 10.37 5.99 7.05
CA GLU A 192 11.05 5.95 5.76
C GLU A 192 10.23 5.17 4.71
N GLU A 193 10.51 5.39 3.43
CA GLU A 193 9.80 4.73 2.30
C GLU A 193 10.24 3.26 2.06
N TRP A 194 11.17 2.74 2.86
CA TRP A 194 11.71 1.38 2.66
C TRP A 194 10.65 0.29 2.78
N LEU A 195 9.67 0.49 3.66
CA LEU A 195 8.54 -0.43 3.78
C LEU A 195 7.70 -0.43 2.49
N ASP A 196 7.45 0.76 1.93
CA ASP A 196 6.65 0.94 0.72
C ASP A 196 7.28 0.20 -0.46
N TRP A 197 8.60 0.34 -0.62
CA TRP A 197 9.35 -0.33 -1.69
C TRP A 197 9.37 -1.85 -1.52
N LEU A 198 9.56 -2.32 -0.29
CA LEU A 198 9.52 -3.75 0.02
C LEU A 198 8.12 -4.34 -0.27
N LEU A 199 7.06 -3.67 0.16
CA LEU A 199 5.68 -4.12 -0.06
C LEU A 199 5.27 -4.05 -1.52
N CYS A 200 5.69 -3.02 -2.26
CA CYS A 200 5.51 -2.93 -3.71
C CYS A 200 6.14 -4.14 -4.41
N LYS A 201 7.41 -4.42 -4.11
CA LYS A 201 8.13 -5.57 -4.68
C LYS A 201 7.46 -6.90 -4.36
N VAL A 202 7.09 -7.11 -3.09
CA VAL A 202 6.42 -8.35 -2.64
C VAL A 202 5.03 -8.52 -3.28
N CYS A 203 4.21 -7.47 -3.27
CA CYS A 203 2.79 -7.59 -3.61
C CYS A 203 2.51 -7.31 -5.09
N ILE A 204 3.04 -6.23 -5.64
CA ILE A 204 2.71 -5.71 -6.96
C ILE A 204 3.56 -6.40 -8.03
N GLU A 205 4.89 -6.38 -7.87
CA GLU A 205 5.83 -6.95 -8.84
C GLU A 205 5.77 -8.48 -8.85
N GLU A 206 5.74 -9.12 -7.68
CA GLU A 206 5.95 -10.58 -7.54
C GLU A 206 4.73 -11.34 -7.04
N ALA A 207 3.57 -10.66 -6.97
CA ALA A 207 2.25 -11.26 -6.75
C ALA A 207 2.09 -12.07 -5.45
N TYR A 208 2.83 -11.77 -4.38
CA TYR A 208 2.69 -12.45 -3.09
C TYR A 208 1.60 -11.84 -2.18
N LEU A 209 0.77 -10.93 -2.68
CA LEU A 209 -0.32 -10.30 -1.93
C LEU A 209 -1.18 -11.33 -1.20
N SER A 210 -1.63 -12.39 -1.89
CA SER A 210 -2.52 -13.41 -1.30
C SER A 210 -1.93 -14.04 -0.04
N ARG A 211 -0.63 -14.39 -0.07
CA ARG A 211 0.05 -15.03 1.07
C ARG A 211 0.20 -14.06 2.24
N LEU A 212 0.64 -12.84 1.96
CA LEU A 212 0.82 -11.83 2.98
C LEU A 212 -0.52 -11.44 3.62
N PHE A 213 -1.53 -11.19 2.78
CA PHE A 213 -2.88 -10.81 3.20
C PHE A 213 -3.54 -11.91 4.04
N GLN A 214 -3.37 -13.19 3.68
CA GLN A 214 -3.84 -14.32 4.49
C GLN A 214 -3.07 -14.47 5.80
N GLY A 215 -1.75 -14.23 5.78
CA GLY A 215 -0.92 -14.29 6.98
C GLY A 215 -1.31 -13.24 8.04
N LEU A 216 -1.83 -12.09 7.60
CA LEU A 216 -2.32 -11.02 8.48
C LEU A 216 -3.75 -11.27 9.01
N ALA A 217 -4.46 -12.29 8.50
CA ALA A 217 -5.84 -12.58 8.90
C ALA A 217 -5.96 -13.24 10.30
N SER A 218 -4.87 -13.69 10.92
CA SER A 218 -4.89 -14.23 12.30
C SER A 218 -3.54 -14.14 13.01
N PRO A 219 -3.48 -13.50 14.20
CA PRO A 219 -2.34 -13.61 15.11
C PRO A 219 -2.43 -14.77 16.13
N SER A 220 -3.44 -15.65 16.09
CA SER A 220 -3.72 -16.60 17.19
C SER A 220 -4.16 -17.99 16.72
N THR A 221 -3.32 -18.98 17.05
CA THR A 221 -3.58 -20.41 17.31
C THR A 221 -5.00 -20.93 17.07
N ASP A 222 -5.24 -21.61 15.94
CA ASP A 222 -5.64 -23.02 15.92
C ASP A 222 -5.70 -23.52 14.47
N ASN A 223 -5.07 -24.65 14.18
CA ASN A 223 -5.04 -25.28 12.85
C ASN A 223 -6.38 -25.93 12.44
N SER A 224 -7.48 -25.62 13.12
CA SER A 224 -8.78 -26.28 12.98
C SER A 224 -9.87 -25.39 12.36
N ILE A 225 -9.61 -24.12 12.08
CA ILE A 225 -10.59 -23.25 11.44
C ILE A 225 -10.51 -23.43 9.92
N ASP A 226 -11.60 -23.97 9.37
CA ASP A 226 -11.88 -24.13 7.94
C ASP A 226 -11.50 -22.87 7.13
N ALA A 227 -10.93 -23.05 5.94
CA ALA A 227 -10.44 -21.93 5.11
C ALA A 227 -11.55 -20.93 4.77
N GLN A 228 -12.81 -21.38 4.76
CA GLN A 228 -13.99 -20.57 4.54
C GLN A 228 -14.33 -19.63 5.73
N CYS A 229 -13.96 -20.00 6.98
CA CYS A 229 -14.26 -19.20 8.18
C CYS A 229 -13.28 -18.03 8.43
N ARG A 230 -12.13 -18.01 7.75
CA ARG A 230 -11.09 -16.96 7.93
C ARG A 230 -11.49 -15.60 7.36
N TYR A 231 -12.51 -15.54 6.53
CA TYR A 231 -13.02 -14.29 5.95
C TYR A 231 -14.36 -13.88 6.55
N SER A 232 -14.62 -14.20 7.83
CA SER A 232 -15.78 -13.64 8.54
C SER A 232 -15.57 -12.18 8.95
N PHE A 233 -14.32 -11.71 8.96
CA PHE A 233 -13.94 -10.31 9.24
C PHE A 233 -12.51 -10.04 8.72
N PHE A 234 -12.15 -8.76 8.56
CA PHE A 234 -10.77 -8.34 8.24
C PHE A 234 -10.06 -7.75 9.46
N THR A 235 -8.74 -7.87 9.52
CA THR A 235 -7.89 -7.29 10.57
C THR A 235 -7.43 -5.88 10.20
N ARG A 236 -7.01 -5.10 11.21
CA ARG A 236 -6.44 -3.76 10.99
C ARG A 236 -5.17 -3.83 10.14
N GLU A 237 -4.37 -4.86 10.34
CA GLU A 237 -3.14 -5.09 9.59
C GLU A 237 -3.41 -5.38 8.10
N GLN A 238 -4.51 -6.08 7.77
CA GLN A 238 -4.95 -6.27 6.37
C GLN A 238 -5.38 -4.96 5.72
N ALA A 239 -6.17 -4.14 6.43
CA ALA A 239 -6.58 -2.82 5.94
C ALA A 239 -5.36 -1.90 5.76
N PHE A 240 -4.41 -1.92 6.71
CA PHE A 240 -3.17 -1.17 6.64
C PHE A 240 -2.33 -1.56 5.42
N LEU A 241 -2.15 -2.87 5.16
CA LEU A 241 -1.42 -3.35 3.98
C LEU A 241 -2.01 -2.81 2.68
N LEU A 242 -3.33 -2.90 2.49
CA LEU A 242 -3.97 -2.36 1.28
C LEU A 242 -3.91 -0.83 1.23
N GLY A 243 -3.99 -0.15 2.38
CA GLY A 243 -3.80 1.29 2.48
C GLY A 243 -2.43 1.72 1.96
N MET A 244 -1.36 1.05 2.40
CA MET A 244 0.00 1.28 1.93
C MET A 244 0.14 1.08 0.42
N LEU A 245 -0.40 -0.02 -0.11
CA LEU A 245 -0.34 -0.32 -1.54
C LEU A 245 -1.17 0.68 -2.38
N SER A 246 -2.33 1.09 -1.87
CA SER A 246 -3.18 2.10 -2.49
C SER A 246 -2.50 3.46 -2.53
N GLU A 247 -1.85 3.87 -1.44
CA GLU A 247 -1.09 5.12 -1.35
C GLU A 247 0.12 5.10 -2.28
N TYR A 248 0.88 4.00 -2.31
CA TYR A 248 2.01 3.81 -3.22
C TYR A 248 1.60 4.07 -4.68
N LEU A 249 0.55 3.40 -5.15
CA LEU A 249 0.05 3.55 -6.53
C LEU A 249 -0.50 4.96 -6.82
N SER A 250 -1.13 5.58 -5.82
CA SER A 250 -1.65 6.94 -5.96
C SER A 250 -0.55 7.99 -6.11
N ASN A 251 0.56 7.81 -5.38
CA ASN A 251 1.71 8.72 -5.42
C ASN A 251 2.63 8.44 -6.62
N ARG A 252 2.56 7.24 -7.21
CA ARG A 252 3.43 6.79 -8.31
C ARG A 252 2.63 6.22 -9.49
N PRO A 253 1.83 7.05 -10.19
CA PRO A 253 0.98 6.57 -11.29
C PRO A 253 1.76 6.01 -12.49
N LYS A 254 3.07 6.30 -12.60
CA LYS A 254 3.94 5.73 -13.67
C LYS A 254 4.31 4.26 -13.41
N ASP A 255 4.26 3.83 -12.16
CA ASP A 255 4.64 2.49 -11.74
C ASP A 255 3.50 1.48 -11.95
N VAL A 256 2.34 1.93 -12.44
CA VAL A 256 1.20 1.06 -12.81
C VAL A 256 1.60 0.02 -13.87
N SER A 257 2.64 0.31 -14.67
CA SER A 257 3.23 -0.65 -15.61
C SER A 257 3.86 -1.89 -14.95
N MET A 258 4.16 -1.83 -13.65
CA MET A 258 4.73 -2.92 -12.86
C MET A 258 3.65 -3.87 -12.31
N ILE A 259 2.37 -3.55 -12.51
CA ILE A 259 1.27 -4.35 -11.98
C ILE A 259 1.16 -5.68 -12.71
N SER A 260 1.36 -6.76 -11.95
CA SER A 260 1.15 -8.11 -12.44
C SER A 260 -0.34 -8.48 -12.50
N SER A 261 -0.75 -9.24 -13.53
CA SER A 261 -2.14 -9.74 -13.63
C SER A 261 -2.61 -10.56 -12.41
N PRO A 262 -1.77 -11.42 -11.80
CA PRO A 262 -2.16 -12.12 -10.58
C PRO A 262 -2.45 -11.19 -9.40
N PHE A 263 -1.72 -10.07 -9.26
CA PHE A 263 -2.01 -9.06 -8.24
C PHE A 263 -3.40 -8.44 -8.47
N ALA A 264 -3.70 -8.03 -9.71
CA ALA A 264 -4.99 -7.45 -10.05
C ALA A 264 -6.17 -8.39 -9.72
N LEU A 265 -6.05 -9.66 -10.12
CA LEU A 265 -7.08 -10.67 -9.82
C LEU A 265 -7.23 -10.91 -8.31
N GLU A 266 -6.14 -10.86 -7.55
CA GLU A 266 -6.23 -11.01 -6.10
C GLU A 266 -6.93 -9.82 -5.44
N VAL A 267 -6.67 -8.59 -5.88
CA VAL A 267 -7.40 -7.40 -5.40
C VAL A 267 -8.90 -7.50 -5.72
N LEU A 268 -9.27 -8.01 -6.89
CA LEU A 268 -10.68 -8.24 -7.24
C LEU A 268 -11.34 -9.27 -6.29
N LYS A 269 -10.65 -10.37 -5.96
CA LYS A 269 -11.19 -11.33 -4.98
C LYS A 269 -11.37 -10.70 -3.60
N VAL A 270 -10.42 -9.87 -3.17
CA VAL A 270 -10.51 -9.17 -1.89
C VAL A 270 -11.70 -8.18 -1.91
N LEU A 271 -11.92 -7.46 -3.01
CA LEU A 271 -13.08 -6.60 -3.20
C LEU A 271 -14.39 -7.39 -3.07
N ASP A 272 -14.50 -8.51 -3.78
CA ASP A 272 -15.68 -9.38 -3.78
C ASP A 272 -16.02 -9.85 -2.35
N ILE A 273 -15.02 -10.41 -1.64
CA ILE A 273 -15.15 -10.83 -0.25
C ILE A 273 -15.56 -9.64 0.65
N ALA A 274 -14.93 -8.49 0.50
CA ALA A 274 -15.25 -7.32 1.32
C ALA A 274 -16.67 -6.80 1.07
N SER A 275 -17.14 -6.84 -0.17
CA SER A 275 -18.49 -6.43 -0.53
C SER A 275 -19.57 -7.34 0.08
N ALA A 276 -19.25 -8.60 0.35
CA ALA A 276 -20.15 -9.54 1.04
C ALA A 276 -20.19 -9.34 2.57
N ILE A 277 -19.13 -8.79 3.17
CA ILE A 277 -18.97 -8.65 4.63
C ILE A 277 -19.44 -7.28 5.13
N VAL A 278 -19.24 -6.22 4.34
CA VAL A 278 -19.55 -4.84 4.75
C VAL A 278 -21.05 -4.65 4.98
N ASP A 279 -21.40 -4.01 6.09
CA ASP A 279 -22.77 -3.59 6.38
C ASP A 279 -23.14 -2.35 5.56
N PHE A 280 -24.05 -2.53 4.62
CA PHE A 280 -24.61 -1.45 3.79
C PHE A 280 -25.94 -0.90 4.33
N SER A 281 -26.33 -1.22 5.56
CA SER A 281 -27.52 -0.62 6.20
C SER A 281 -27.22 0.69 6.93
N SER A 282 -25.95 0.94 7.26
CA SER A 282 -25.50 2.10 8.02
C SER A 282 -24.70 3.06 7.14
N ARG A 283 -25.10 4.34 7.08
CA ARG A 283 -24.40 5.35 6.25
C ARG A 283 -23.05 5.72 6.87
N GLY A 284 -22.00 5.61 6.09
CA GLY A 284 -20.67 6.09 6.44
C GLY A 284 -20.59 7.61 6.55
N SER A 285 -19.83 8.11 7.53
CA SER A 285 -19.70 9.56 7.78
C SER A 285 -18.33 10.14 7.39
N SER A 286 -17.34 9.29 7.13
CA SER A 286 -15.96 9.67 6.78
C SER A 286 -15.54 9.08 5.44
N ASP A 287 -14.48 9.64 4.86
CA ASP A 287 -13.71 8.99 3.80
C ASP A 287 -12.89 7.83 4.39
N VAL A 288 -12.28 7.01 3.53
CA VAL A 288 -11.32 5.97 3.94
C VAL A 288 -9.98 6.64 4.30
N PRO A 289 -9.33 6.30 5.44
CA PRO A 289 -9.71 5.25 6.40
C PRO A 289 -10.85 5.66 7.35
N THR A 290 -11.78 4.73 7.56
CA THR A 290 -12.97 4.85 8.41
C THR A 290 -12.76 4.30 9.82
N GLY A 291 -11.71 3.50 10.03
CA GLY A 291 -11.44 2.80 11.29
C GLY A 291 -12.14 1.43 11.39
N PHE A 292 -12.93 1.05 10.38
CA PHE A 292 -13.54 -0.27 10.26
C PHE A 292 -12.80 -1.07 9.18
N PRO A 293 -12.03 -2.12 9.54
CA PRO A 293 -11.18 -2.83 8.60
C PRO A 293 -11.89 -3.34 7.33
N ALA A 294 -13.12 -3.83 7.44
CA ALA A 294 -13.86 -4.30 6.27
C ALA A 294 -14.20 -3.18 5.27
N ILE A 295 -14.59 -2.01 5.77
CA ILE A 295 -14.90 -0.84 4.94
C ILE A 295 -13.62 -0.29 4.32
N ASP A 296 -12.53 -0.27 5.08
CA ASP A 296 -11.22 0.21 4.61
C ASP A 296 -10.64 -0.72 3.54
N VAL A 297 -10.71 -2.04 3.74
CA VAL A 297 -10.33 -3.04 2.72
C VAL A 297 -11.16 -2.88 1.45
N LEU A 298 -12.48 -2.66 1.57
CA LEU A 298 -13.36 -2.40 0.42
C LEU A 298 -12.89 -1.16 -0.36
N GLY A 299 -12.70 -0.03 0.31
CA GLY A 299 -12.34 1.23 -0.34
C GLY A 299 -10.92 1.28 -0.89
N TYR A 300 -9.94 0.71 -0.20
CA TYR A 300 -8.58 0.59 -0.74
C TYR A 300 -8.53 -0.36 -1.94
N SER A 301 -9.29 -1.47 -1.94
CA SER A 301 -9.42 -2.35 -3.11
C SER A 301 -9.99 -1.61 -4.32
N LEU A 302 -11.05 -0.81 -4.13
CA LEU A 302 -11.61 0.03 -5.19
C LEU A 302 -10.60 1.06 -5.71
N THR A 303 -9.82 1.67 -4.83
CA THR A 303 -8.81 2.67 -5.22
C THR A 303 -7.70 2.03 -6.06
N ILE A 304 -7.20 0.86 -5.64
CA ILE A 304 -6.19 0.10 -6.41
C ILE A 304 -6.75 -0.31 -7.77
N LEU A 305 -7.97 -0.85 -7.83
CA LEU A 305 -8.62 -1.24 -9.09
C LEU A 305 -8.85 -0.05 -10.01
N ARG A 306 -9.19 1.13 -9.49
CA ARG A 306 -9.31 2.36 -10.29
C ARG A 306 -8.00 2.68 -11.01
N HIS A 307 -6.87 2.58 -10.31
CA HIS A 307 -5.53 2.80 -10.89
C HIS A 307 -5.19 1.75 -11.94
N ILE A 308 -5.49 0.47 -11.68
CA ILE A 308 -5.29 -0.60 -12.67
C ILE A 308 -6.14 -0.36 -13.92
N CYS A 309 -7.40 0.05 -13.76
CA CYS A 309 -8.31 0.31 -14.88
C CYS A 309 -7.99 1.59 -15.65
N ALA A 310 -7.32 2.56 -15.03
CA ALA A 310 -6.83 3.78 -15.69
C ALA A 310 -5.60 3.51 -16.57
N TRP A 311 -5.03 2.31 -16.52
CA TRP A 311 -3.80 1.98 -17.23
C TRP A 311 -4.01 1.92 -18.75
N GLU A 312 -3.21 2.72 -19.46
CA GLU A 312 -3.09 2.70 -20.92
C GLU A 312 -1.73 2.08 -21.29
N ASN A 313 -1.76 1.05 -22.12
CA ASN A 313 -0.56 0.38 -22.63
C ASN A 313 0.16 1.28 -23.63
N ASP A 314 1.26 1.93 -23.24
CA ASP A 314 2.22 2.50 -24.19
C ASP A 314 3.17 1.44 -24.80
N ILE A 315 3.18 0.21 -24.26
CA ILE A 315 4.15 -0.83 -24.63
C ILE A 315 3.45 -2.06 -25.21
N ALA A 316 3.74 -2.32 -26.49
CA ALA A 316 3.19 -3.38 -27.33
C ALA A 316 3.58 -4.83 -26.96
N HIS A 317 3.90 -5.13 -25.70
CA HIS A 317 4.51 -6.42 -25.30
C HIS A 317 3.80 -7.20 -24.19
N ALA A 318 2.70 -6.72 -23.61
CA ALA A 318 1.83 -7.56 -22.79
C ALA A 318 0.81 -8.30 -23.68
N THR A 319 0.70 -9.62 -23.54
CA THR A 319 -0.25 -10.45 -24.30
C THR A 319 -1.72 -10.18 -23.96
N GLU A 320 -2.02 -9.59 -22.80
CA GLU A 320 -3.36 -9.18 -22.38
C GLU A 320 -3.25 -8.10 -21.29
N ALA A 321 -4.03 -7.02 -21.36
CA ALA A 321 -3.99 -5.97 -20.33
C ALA A 321 -4.66 -6.47 -19.02
N PRO A 322 -4.16 -6.13 -17.82
CA PRO A 322 -4.78 -6.52 -16.55
C PRO A 322 -6.28 -6.19 -16.47
N VAL A 323 -6.71 -5.11 -17.12
CA VAL A 323 -8.12 -4.70 -17.20
C VAL A 323 -8.99 -5.74 -17.92
N ASP A 324 -8.50 -6.35 -19.00
CA ASP A 324 -9.29 -7.31 -19.78
C ASP A 324 -9.47 -8.64 -19.01
N LEU A 325 -8.45 -9.02 -18.23
CA LEU A 325 -8.54 -10.12 -17.28
C LEU A 325 -9.52 -9.83 -16.14
N LEU A 326 -9.50 -8.61 -15.59
CA LEU A 326 -10.46 -8.19 -14.55
C LEU A 326 -11.90 -8.21 -15.07
N LEU A 327 -12.12 -7.74 -16.30
CA LEU A 327 -13.43 -7.79 -16.96
C LEU A 327 -13.91 -9.24 -17.15
N SER A 328 -13.02 -10.11 -17.64
CA SER A 328 -13.31 -11.55 -17.79
C SER A 328 -13.57 -12.24 -16.45
N ALA A 329 -12.99 -11.74 -15.36
CA ALA A 329 -13.18 -12.23 -14.00
C ALA A 329 -14.42 -11.66 -13.28
N GLY A 330 -15.23 -10.83 -13.95
CA GLY A 330 -16.50 -10.36 -13.41
C GLY A 330 -16.50 -8.97 -12.77
N LEU A 331 -15.43 -8.18 -12.94
CA LEU A 331 -15.32 -6.85 -12.31
C LEU A 331 -16.52 -5.94 -12.65
N LEU A 332 -16.90 -5.88 -13.93
CA LEU A 332 -17.98 -4.97 -14.36
C LEU A 332 -19.32 -5.35 -13.71
N GLN A 333 -19.63 -6.64 -13.66
CA GLN A 333 -20.89 -7.15 -13.09
C GLN A 333 -20.94 -6.88 -11.59
N LEU A 334 -19.83 -7.07 -10.87
CA LEU A 334 -19.74 -6.72 -9.45
C LEU A 334 -19.98 -5.22 -9.22
N LEU A 335 -19.32 -4.35 -9.99
CA LEU A 335 -19.47 -2.89 -9.85
C LEU A 335 -20.89 -2.42 -10.16
N LEU A 336 -21.52 -2.93 -11.23
CA LEU A 336 -22.89 -2.60 -11.60
C LEU A 336 -23.90 -3.12 -10.57
N HIS A 337 -23.68 -4.32 -10.04
CA HIS A 337 -24.52 -4.88 -8.98
C HIS A 337 -24.45 -4.01 -7.71
N LEU A 338 -23.24 -3.68 -7.24
CA LEU A 338 -23.06 -2.82 -6.08
C LEU A 338 -23.68 -1.44 -6.30
N LEU A 339 -23.49 -0.83 -7.47
CA LEU A 339 -24.07 0.47 -7.78
C LEU A 339 -25.60 0.42 -7.85
N GLY A 340 -26.17 -0.66 -8.39
CA GLY A 340 -27.61 -0.85 -8.58
C GLY A 340 -28.38 -1.13 -7.29
N GLU A 341 -27.74 -1.68 -6.26
CA GLU A 341 -28.35 -1.91 -4.95
C GLU A 341 -28.37 -0.67 -4.05
N LEU A 342 -27.53 0.33 -4.36
CA LEU A 342 -27.49 1.57 -3.60
C LEU A 342 -28.77 2.39 -3.81
N GLU A 343 -29.16 3.14 -2.77
CA GLU A 343 -30.15 4.21 -2.92
C GLU A 343 -29.77 5.20 -4.04
N PRO A 344 -30.71 5.98 -4.61
CA PRO A 344 -30.34 7.03 -5.55
C PRO A 344 -29.44 8.11 -4.92
N PRO A 345 -28.63 8.83 -5.72
CA PRO A 345 -27.87 10.00 -5.27
C PRO A 345 -28.70 11.02 -4.51
N ALA A 346 -28.07 11.80 -3.63
CA ALA A 346 -28.78 12.61 -2.65
C ALA A 346 -29.77 13.62 -3.25
N ILE A 347 -29.39 14.27 -4.36
CA ILE A 347 -30.27 15.20 -5.07
C ILE A 347 -31.51 14.49 -5.61
N ILE A 348 -31.36 13.29 -6.17
CA ILE A 348 -32.46 12.49 -6.71
C ILE A 348 -33.36 11.99 -5.58
N ARG A 349 -32.79 11.58 -4.44
CA ARG A 349 -33.57 11.17 -3.26
C ARG A 349 -34.41 12.32 -2.66
N LYS A 350 -33.83 13.52 -2.51
CA LYS A 350 -34.56 14.73 -2.06
C LYS A 350 -35.70 15.11 -3.01
N SER A 351 -35.50 14.80 -4.29
CA SER A 351 -36.46 14.97 -5.38
C SER A 351 -37.65 14.00 -5.26
N MET A 352 -37.38 12.73 -4.96
CA MET A 352 -38.38 11.67 -4.89
C MET A 352 -39.21 11.68 -3.61
N THR A 353 -38.66 12.16 -2.49
CA THR A 353 -39.39 12.29 -1.21
C THR A 353 -40.53 13.30 -1.26
N ASN A 354 -40.56 14.19 -2.27
CA ASN A 354 -41.65 15.12 -2.52
C ASN A 354 -42.72 14.57 -3.49
N ALA A 355 -42.47 13.43 -4.12
CA ALA A 355 -43.41 12.75 -4.99
C ALA A 355 -43.97 11.54 -4.23
N ASP A 356 -45.28 11.54 -3.92
CA ASP A 356 -46.00 10.46 -3.20
C ASP A 356 -46.02 9.09 -3.93
N HIS A 357 -45.11 8.83 -4.87
CA HIS A 357 -45.13 7.70 -5.79
C HIS A 357 -43.77 7.01 -5.92
N PHE A 358 -43.20 6.49 -4.83
CA PHE A 358 -42.19 5.41 -4.79
C PHE A 358 -41.98 5.05 -3.29
N ILE A 359 -42.17 3.86 -2.72
CA ILE A 359 -42.18 2.48 -3.23
C ILE A 359 -42.90 1.57 -2.20
N GLN A 360 -43.86 0.75 -2.66
CA GLN A 360 -44.12 -0.58 -2.10
C GLN A 360 -43.16 -1.57 -2.79
N SER A 361 -42.02 -1.83 -2.15
CA SER A 361 -41.07 -2.91 -2.45
C SER A 361 -40.24 -3.08 -1.19
N SER A 362 -40.37 -4.25 -0.60
CA SER A 362 -40.04 -4.57 0.79
C SER A 362 -38.55 -4.86 1.03
N THR A 363 -37.64 -4.19 0.33
CA THR A 363 -36.19 -4.32 0.55
C THR A 363 -35.59 -2.94 0.83
N ALA A 364 -35.10 -2.72 2.04
CA ALA A 364 -34.36 -1.51 2.39
C ALA A 364 -33.17 -1.35 1.43
N LEU A 365 -33.11 -0.23 0.71
CA LEU A 365 -32.01 0.08 -0.21
C LEU A 365 -30.70 0.21 0.57
N LYS A 366 -29.60 -0.25 -0.02
CA LYS A 366 -28.26 -0.15 0.56
C LYS A 366 -27.80 1.31 0.56
N VAL A 367 -27.07 1.73 1.59
CA VAL A 367 -26.44 3.06 1.69
C VAL A 367 -24.93 2.96 1.52
N CYS A 368 -24.28 4.08 1.21
CA CYS A 368 -22.82 4.12 1.05
C CYS A 368 -22.12 3.87 2.40
N PRO A 369 -21.21 2.89 2.50
CA PRO A 369 -20.52 2.56 3.75
C PRO A 369 -19.43 3.57 4.13
N TYR A 370 -18.99 4.41 3.18
CA TYR A 370 -18.07 5.52 3.39
C TYR A 370 -18.34 6.64 2.36
N LYS A 371 -17.82 7.84 2.61
CA LYS A 371 -17.94 8.99 1.69
C LYS A 371 -17.07 8.80 0.45
N GLY A 372 -17.66 8.99 -0.73
CA GLY A 372 -17.01 8.76 -2.01
C GLY A 372 -17.14 7.33 -2.56
N PHE A 373 -17.78 6.39 -1.84
CA PHE A 373 -17.95 5.01 -2.31
C PHE A 373 -18.60 4.94 -3.70
N ARG A 374 -19.69 5.67 -3.92
CA ARG A 374 -20.38 5.71 -5.21
C ARG A 374 -19.49 6.29 -6.30
N ARG A 375 -18.74 7.36 -6.00
CA ARG A 375 -17.76 7.94 -6.93
C ARG A 375 -16.73 6.88 -7.33
N ASP A 376 -16.22 6.11 -6.37
CA ASP A 376 -15.20 5.09 -6.65
C ASP A 376 -15.72 4.03 -7.62
N LEU A 377 -16.93 3.49 -7.39
CA LEU A 377 -17.58 2.56 -8.32
C LEU A 377 -17.69 3.14 -9.73
N VAL A 378 -18.24 4.35 -9.84
CA VAL A 378 -18.47 5.02 -11.14
C VAL A 378 -17.15 5.32 -11.86
N SER A 379 -16.10 5.66 -11.11
CA SER A 379 -14.78 5.95 -11.70
C SER A 379 -14.12 4.72 -12.32
N ILE A 380 -14.26 3.54 -11.69
CA ILE A 380 -13.73 2.29 -12.24
C ILE A 380 -14.53 1.91 -13.50
N ILE A 381 -15.86 2.01 -13.47
CA ILE A 381 -16.71 1.76 -14.64
C ILE A 381 -16.31 2.68 -15.81
N GLY A 382 -16.09 3.97 -15.53
CA GLY A 382 -15.66 4.95 -16.52
C GLY A 382 -14.33 4.61 -17.17
N ASN A 383 -13.37 4.13 -16.37
CA ASN A 383 -12.06 3.68 -16.86
C ASN A 383 -12.19 2.39 -17.70
N CYS A 384 -13.01 1.43 -17.27
CA CYS A 384 -13.29 0.21 -18.05
C CYS A 384 -13.95 0.51 -19.40
N LEU A 385 -14.77 1.56 -19.49
CA LEU A 385 -15.42 1.96 -20.74
C LEU A 385 -14.47 2.60 -21.76
N HIS A 386 -13.35 3.17 -21.31
CA HIS A 386 -12.45 3.91 -22.19
C HIS A 386 -11.88 3.00 -23.29
N GLY A 387 -12.19 3.32 -24.55
CA GLY A 387 -11.72 2.57 -25.72
C GLY A 387 -12.29 1.16 -25.91
N ARG A 388 -13.19 0.67 -25.03
CA ARG A 388 -13.64 -0.74 -25.03
C ARG A 388 -15.10 -0.91 -25.44
N LYS A 389 -15.33 -1.16 -26.73
CA LYS A 389 -16.69 -1.40 -27.28
C LYS A 389 -17.44 -2.57 -26.65
N GLN A 390 -16.72 -3.63 -26.24
CA GLN A 390 -17.35 -4.78 -25.59
C GLN A 390 -18.05 -4.37 -24.27
N VAL A 391 -17.37 -3.58 -23.45
CA VAL A 391 -17.91 -3.05 -22.18
C VAL A 391 -19.12 -2.16 -22.46
N GLN A 392 -19.05 -1.28 -23.48
CA GLN A 392 -20.17 -0.42 -23.87
C GLN A 392 -21.42 -1.23 -24.25
N VAL A 393 -21.25 -2.31 -25.01
CA VAL A 393 -22.35 -3.19 -25.42
C VAL A 393 -22.92 -3.94 -24.23
N GLU A 394 -22.06 -4.41 -23.33
CA GLU A 394 -22.47 -5.16 -22.15
C GLU A 394 -23.34 -4.31 -21.20
N ILE A 395 -22.94 -3.07 -20.92
CA ILE A 395 -23.73 -2.12 -20.10
C ILE A 395 -25.12 -1.91 -20.71
N ARG A 396 -25.20 -1.77 -22.04
CA ARG A 396 -26.49 -1.63 -22.74
C ARG A 396 -27.33 -2.90 -22.59
N GLN A 397 -26.76 -4.08 -22.80
CA GLN A 397 -27.47 -5.36 -22.70
C GLN A 397 -28.01 -5.63 -21.29
N GLN A 398 -27.33 -5.11 -20.26
CA GLN A 398 -27.78 -5.18 -18.87
C GLN A 398 -28.81 -4.09 -18.49
N ASN A 399 -29.25 -3.25 -19.45
CA ASN A 399 -30.10 -2.08 -19.20
C ASN A 399 -29.53 -1.14 -18.13
N ALA A 400 -28.20 -1.03 -18.04
CA ALA A 400 -27.52 -0.24 -17.02
C ALA A 400 -27.25 1.22 -17.45
N ILE A 401 -27.65 1.63 -18.66
CA ILE A 401 -27.51 3.02 -19.13
C ILE A 401 -28.26 4.01 -18.22
N PRO A 402 -29.53 3.79 -17.83
CA PRO A 402 -30.22 4.68 -16.89
C PRO A 402 -29.55 4.72 -15.51
N LEU A 403 -28.99 3.59 -15.05
CA LEU A 403 -28.26 3.53 -13.78
C LEU A 403 -27.03 4.45 -13.81
N LEU A 404 -26.27 4.49 -14.91
CA LEU A 404 -25.14 5.40 -15.06
C LEU A 404 -25.55 6.87 -15.21
N LEU A 405 -26.64 7.13 -15.94
CA LEU A 405 -27.18 8.49 -16.08
C LEU A 405 -27.56 9.11 -14.73
N GLN A 406 -28.08 8.31 -13.79
CA GLN A 406 -28.40 8.78 -12.44
C GLN A 406 -27.17 9.32 -11.69
N GLN A 407 -25.96 8.91 -12.07
CA GLN A 407 -24.72 9.32 -11.42
C GLN A 407 -24.17 10.67 -11.97
N CYS A 408 -24.84 11.29 -12.95
CA CYS A 408 -24.42 12.56 -13.55
C CYS A 408 -24.90 13.79 -12.74
N VAL A 409 -24.93 13.68 -11.41
CA VAL A 409 -25.44 14.72 -10.49
C VAL A 409 -24.42 15.05 -9.42
N VAL A 410 -24.52 16.26 -8.87
CA VAL A 410 -23.70 16.66 -7.71
C VAL A 410 -24.19 15.89 -6.48
N ASP A 411 -23.25 15.40 -5.68
CA ASP A 411 -23.56 14.66 -4.46
C ASP A 411 -22.52 15.03 -3.38
N GLU A 412 -22.98 15.54 -2.24
CA GLU A 412 -22.12 16.05 -1.17
C GLU A 412 -21.34 14.92 -0.47
N ASP A 413 -21.93 13.73 -0.39
CA ASP A 413 -21.27 12.55 0.19
C ASP A 413 -20.30 11.92 -0.82
N ASN A 414 -20.35 12.30 -2.10
CA ASN A 414 -19.54 11.75 -3.18
C ASN A 414 -18.93 12.87 -4.05
N PRO A 415 -17.88 13.56 -3.55
CA PRO A 415 -17.19 14.58 -4.33
C PRO A 415 -16.75 14.07 -5.70
N PHE A 416 -16.90 14.89 -6.74
CA PHE A 416 -16.61 14.55 -8.14
C PHE A 416 -17.48 13.46 -8.79
N LEU A 417 -18.58 13.03 -8.15
CA LEU A 417 -19.49 12.04 -8.73
C LEU A 417 -20.01 12.48 -10.10
N ARG A 418 -20.43 13.74 -10.23
CA ARG A 418 -20.95 14.30 -11.49
C ARG A 418 -19.93 14.17 -12.61
N GLU A 419 -18.69 14.57 -12.36
CA GLU A 419 -17.59 14.57 -13.32
C GLU A 419 -17.30 13.14 -13.79
N TRP A 420 -17.20 12.19 -12.85
CA TRP A 420 -17.03 10.78 -13.18
C TRP A 420 -18.25 10.19 -13.90
N GLY A 421 -19.47 10.57 -13.53
CA GLY A 421 -20.69 10.17 -14.22
C GLY A 421 -20.71 10.65 -15.68
N LEU A 422 -20.40 11.92 -15.91
CA LEU A 422 -20.31 12.49 -17.25
C LEU A 422 -19.17 11.86 -18.07
N TRP A 423 -18.03 11.58 -17.44
CA TRP A 423 -16.91 10.90 -18.07
C TRP A 423 -17.29 9.47 -18.50
N SER A 424 -17.93 8.71 -17.62
CA SER A 424 -18.45 7.37 -17.91
C SER A 424 -19.48 7.42 -19.05
N MET A 425 -20.41 8.38 -19.04
CA MET A 425 -21.38 8.54 -20.12
C MET A 425 -20.74 8.91 -21.46
N ARG A 426 -19.72 9.78 -21.45
CA ARG A 426 -18.94 10.08 -22.66
C ARG A 426 -18.33 8.80 -23.21
N ASN A 427 -17.60 8.05 -22.38
CA ASN A 427 -16.92 6.82 -22.81
C ASN A 427 -17.93 5.74 -23.26
N LEU A 428 -19.12 5.68 -22.66
CA LEU A 428 -20.19 4.76 -23.06
C LEU A 428 -20.76 5.03 -24.45
N LEU A 429 -20.83 6.31 -24.83
CA LEU A 429 -21.45 6.77 -26.08
C LEU A 429 -20.45 6.99 -27.22
N GLU A 430 -19.16 7.12 -26.89
CA GLU A 430 -18.11 7.39 -27.86
C GLU A 430 -17.98 6.25 -28.88
N GLY A 431 -18.20 6.59 -30.15
CA GLY A 431 -18.10 5.64 -31.26
C GLY A 431 -19.14 4.51 -31.27
N ASN A 432 -20.27 4.68 -30.55
CA ASN A 432 -21.31 3.66 -30.38
C ASN A 432 -22.73 4.21 -30.70
N PRO A 433 -23.20 4.10 -31.96
CA PRO A 433 -24.48 4.66 -32.39
C PRO A 433 -25.68 3.97 -31.74
N GLU A 434 -25.60 2.68 -31.39
CA GLU A 434 -26.68 1.96 -30.71
C GLU A 434 -26.93 2.52 -29.31
N ASN A 435 -25.87 2.77 -28.54
CA ASN A 435 -25.98 3.39 -27.22
C ASN A 435 -26.48 4.84 -27.32
N GLN A 436 -26.01 5.59 -28.33
CA GLN A 436 -26.49 6.96 -28.59
C GLN A 436 -27.98 6.98 -28.91
N HIS A 437 -28.45 6.02 -29.71
CA HIS A 437 -29.86 5.91 -30.06
C HIS A 437 -30.72 5.63 -28.84
N GLU A 438 -30.30 4.72 -27.96
CA GLU A 438 -31.03 4.41 -26.72
C GLU A 438 -31.16 5.63 -25.80
N VAL A 439 -30.07 6.39 -25.61
CA VAL A 439 -30.11 7.63 -24.83
C VAL A 439 -30.98 8.70 -25.50
N ALA A 440 -30.94 8.82 -26.83
CA ALA A 440 -31.74 9.78 -27.59
C ALA A 440 -33.25 9.50 -27.53
N GLN A 441 -33.65 8.27 -27.21
CA GLN A 441 -35.07 7.91 -27.01
C GLN A 441 -35.60 8.29 -25.62
N LEU A 442 -34.73 8.67 -24.67
CA LEU A 442 -35.15 9.09 -23.34
C LEU A 442 -35.92 10.42 -23.42
N GLN A 443 -37.11 10.44 -22.82
CA GLN A 443 -37.98 11.61 -22.81
C GLN A 443 -37.96 12.26 -21.42
N LEU A 444 -37.87 13.59 -21.41
CA LEU A 444 -37.96 14.39 -20.19
C LEU A 444 -39.44 14.43 -19.76
N GLN A 445 -39.77 13.80 -18.63
CA GLN A 445 -41.16 13.73 -18.17
C GLN A 445 -41.54 14.96 -17.34
N GLU A 446 -40.87 15.18 -16.22
CA GLU A 446 -41.19 16.29 -15.30
C GLU A 446 -39.90 16.96 -14.79
N PRO A 447 -39.88 18.30 -14.70
CA PRO A 447 -38.76 19.01 -14.10
C PRO A 447 -38.84 18.86 -12.58
N VAL A 448 -37.73 18.45 -11.95
CA VAL A 448 -37.71 18.34 -10.49
C VAL A 448 -37.30 19.67 -9.85
N ASN A 449 -38.20 20.22 -9.04
CA ASN A 449 -37.95 21.39 -8.21
C ASN A 449 -37.31 20.99 -6.89
N THR A 450 -36.06 21.39 -6.65
CA THR A 450 -35.40 21.11 -5.37
C THR A 450 -35.71 22.21 -4.34
N PRO A 451 -35.66 21.91 -3.03
CA PRO A 451 -35.88 22.89 -1.97
C PRO A 451 -34.96 24.11 -2.07
N GLU A 452 -33.73 23.91 -2.56
CA GLU A 452 -32.74 24.97 -2.75
C GLU A 452 -33.18 25.96 -3.85
N ILE A 453 -33.76 25.46 -4.95
CA ILE A 453 -34.29 26.30 -6.05
C ILE A 453 -35.56 27.04 -5.59
N ALA A 454 -36.43 26.37 -4.85
CA ALA A 454 -37.63 26.98 -4.28
C ALA A 454 -37.28 28.05 -3.23
N GLY A 455 -36.24 27.82 -2.42
CA GLY A 455 -35.79 28.74 -1.36
C GLY A 455 -35.26 30.08 -1.87
N ILE A 456 -34.84 30.15 -3.14
CA ILE A 456 -34.47 31.41 -3.81
C ILE A 456 -35.60 32.01 -4.67
N GLY A 457 -36.83 31.49 -4.52
CA GLY A 457 -38.01 31.98 -5.23
C GLY A 457 -38.10 31.57 -6.70
N LEU A 458 -37.42 30.49 -7.10
CA LEU A 458 -37.41 29.97 -8.47
C LEU A 458 -38.05 28.59 -8.56
N ARG A 459 -38.53 28.22 -9.74
CA ARG A 459 -38.91 26.85 -10.13
C ARG A 459 -38.40 26.56 -11.53
N VAL A 460 -38.15 25.29 -11.81
CA VAL A 460 -37.80 24.77 -13.13
C VAL A 460 -39.09 24.32 -13.82
N GLU A 461 -39.31 24.84 -15.03
CA GLU A 461 -40.35 24.41 -15.95
C GLU A 461 -39.72 23.89 -17.24
N ILE A 462 -40.45 23.09 -18.02
CA ILE A 462 -40.03 22.72 -19.37
C ILE A 462 -40.53 23.80 -20.31
N ASP A 463 -39.62 24.42 -21.06
CA ASP A 463 -40.00 25.35 -22.10
C ASP A 463 -40.68 24.58 -23.24
N GLU A 464 -41.98 24.80 -23.44
CA GLU A 464 -42.80 24.11 -24.44
C GLU A 464 -42.29 24.26 -25.89
N LYS A 465 -41.49 25.29 -26.18
CA LYS A 465 -40.95 25.54 -27.53
C LYS A 465 -39.63 24.84 -27.78
N THR A 466 -38.81 24.68 -26.74
CA THR A 466 -37.45 24.13 -26.88
C THR A 466 -37.31 22.73 -26.29
N GLY A 467 -38.24 22.30 -25.44
CA GLY A 467 -38.14 21.07 -24.65
C GLY A 467 -37.04 21.13 -23.57
N HIS A 468 -36.41 22.29 -23.37
CA HIS A 468 -35.32 22.47 -22.41
C HIS A 468 -35.83 22.96 -21.05
N PRO A 469 -35.13 22.62 -19.94
CA PRO A 469 -35.44 23.17 -18.63
C PRO A 469 -35.20 24.68 -18.59
N LYS A 470 -36.13 25.43 -18.00
CA LYS A 470 -36.09 26.88 -17.83
C LYS A 470 -36.40 27.25 -16.38
N LEU A 471 -35.60 28.14 -15.79
CA LEU A 471 -35.90 28.73 -14.48
C LEU A 471 -36.92 29.86 -14.62
N VAL A 472 -37.97 29.82 -13.82
CA VAL A 472 -39.00 30.85 -13.72
C VAL A 472 -39.23 31.23 -12.26
N ASN A 473 -39.68 32.46 -12.00
CA ASN A 473 -40.01 32.89 -10.64
C ASN A 473 -41.25 32.16 -10.11
N ILE A 474 -41.24 31.82 -8.83
CA ILE A 474 -42.44 31.42 -8.08
C ILE A 474 -43.23 32.71 -7.81
N VAL A 475 -44.42 32.82 -8.39
CA VAL A 475 -45.32 33.98 -8.25
C VAL A 475 -46.01 33.96 -6.89
#